data_AF-A0A9D3UN68-F1
#
_entry.id   AF-A0A9D3UN68-F1
#
_cell.length_a   1.000
_cell.length_b   1.000
_cell.length_c   1.000
_cell.angle_alpha   90.00
_cell.angle_beta   90.00
_cell.angle_gamma   90.00
#
_symmetry.space_group_name_H-M   'P 1'
#
loop_
_entity.id
_entity.type
_entity.pdbx_description
1 polymer ?
#
loop_
_entity_poly.entity_id
_entity_poly.type
_entity_poly.pdbx_seq_one_letter_code
_entity_poly.pdbx_strand_id
1 'polypeptide(L)'
;MKGYLGPYRGQRYHLPNFRRGRPVSGKEEIFNHSHSSLRSVIERTFSVLKKKWAILRDMPSYSFERQTMIVVATMTIHNFIRKHVGRNDADFMEYEDINWAYENTIDSKNVHS
;
A
#
# COMPACT_ATOMS: atom_id res chain seq x y z
N MET A 1 22.96 9.94 10.53
CA MET A 1 21.70 10.33 9.84
C MET A 1 20.53 9.67 10.55
N LYS A 2 19.60 10.43 11.12
CA LYS A 2 18.28 9.95 11.55
C LYS A 2 17.27 10.67 10.67
N GLY A 3 16.78 10.01 9.61
CA GLY A 3 15.87 10.61 8.63
C GLY A 3 15.32 9.56 7.66
N TYR A 4 14.14 9.85 7.10
CA TYR A 4 13.45 9.02 6.10
C TYR A 4 14.28 8.92 4.80
N LEU A 5 14.51 7.69 4.33
CA LEU A 5 15.20 7.43 3.06
C LEU A 5 14.24 7.69 1.90
N GLY A 6 14.28 8.91 1.37
CA GLY A 6 13.54 9.29 0.18
C GLY A 6 14.09 8.65 -1.10
N PRO A 7 13.33 8.69 -2.20
CA PRO A 7 13.75 8.12 -3.47
C PRO A 7 14.98 8.79 -4.07
N TYR A 8 15.79 8.01 -4.80
CA TYR A 8 16.91 8.50 -5.59
C TYR A 8 16.40 9.36 -6.75
N ARG A 9 16.93 10.58 -6.86
CA ARG A 9 16.58 11.52 -7.93
C ARG A 9 17.25 11.11 -9.25
N GLY A 10 16.62 11.43 -10.37
CA GLY A 10 17.14 11.11 -11.71
C GLY A 10 16.86 9.69 -12.21
N GLN A 11 16.36 8.80 -11.35
CA GLN A 11 15.89 7.47 -11.73
C GLN A 11 14.36 7.41 -11.83
N ARG A 12 13.83 6.37 -12.49
CA ARG A 12 12.38 6.11 -12.48
C ARG A 12 11.91 5.84 -11.06
N TYR A 13 10.66 6.24 -10.76
CA TYR A 13 10.05 6.10 -9.44
C TYR A 13 8.61 5.56 -9.53
N HIS A 14 7.79 6.09 -10.43
CA HIS A 14 6.40 5.66 -10.53
C HIS A 14 6.26 4.21 -11.02
N LEU A 15 5.49 3.38 -10.32
CA LEU A 15 5.23 1.97 -10.66
C LEU A 15 4.84 1.73 -12.14
N PRO A 16 3.98 2.57 -12.77
CA PRO A 16 3.65 2.41 -14.19
C PRO A 16 4.87 2.51 -15.13
N ASN A 17 5.89 3.28 -14.77
CA ASN A 17 7.10 3.47 -15.59
C ASN A 17 8.00 2.22 -15.59
N PHE A 18 7.92 1.40 -14.55
CA PHE A 18 8.59 0.10 -14.48
C PHE A 18 7.83 -0.97 -15.26
N ARG A 19 6.49 -0.88 -15.35
CA ARG A 19 5.66 -1.84 -16.07
C ARG A 19 5.69 -1.71 -17.59
N ARG A 20 5.88 -0.47 -18.08
CA ARG A 20 5.86 -0.13 -19.52
C ARG A 20 7.25 0.07 -20.12
N GLY A 21 8.30 0.04 -19.29
CA GLY A 21 9.67 0.34 -19.70
C GLY A 21 10.60 -0.85 -19.62
N ARG A 22 11.89 -0.59 -19.86
CA ARG A 22 12.96 -1.59 -19.67
C ARG A 22 12.96 -2.15 -18.24
N PRO A 23 13.46 -3.39 -18.03
CA PRO A 23 13.65 -3.96 -16.70
C PRO A 23 14.34 -3.00 -15.73
N VAL A 24 14.03 -3.16 -14.44
CA VAL A 24 14.64 -2.39 -13.36
C VAL A 24 16.15 -2.68 -13.35
N SER A 25 16.98 -1.65 -13.46
CA SER A 25 18.43 -1.81 -13.57
C SER A 25 19.19 -0.80 -12.71
N GLY A 26 20.22 -1.28 -12.03
CA GLY A 26 21.02 -0.47 -11.11
C GLY A 26 20.42 -0.36 -9.71
N LYS A 27 21.30 -0.17 -8.73
CA LYS A 27 20.95 -0.22 -7.29
C LYS A 27 19.92 0.85 -6.89
N GLU A 28 20.02 2.04 -7.46
CA GLU A 28 19.11 3.16 -7.19
C GLU A 28 17.69 2.91 -7.72
N GLU A 29 17.60 2.32 -8.91
CA GLU A 29 16.31 2.04 -9.55
C GLU A 29 15.60 0.87 -8.86
N ILE A 30 16.35 -0.14 -8.42
CA ILE A 30 15.85 -1.23 -7.58
C ILE A 30 15.29 -0.67 -6.26
N PHE A 31 16.02 0.24 -5.61
CA PHE A 31 15.53 0.89 -4.41
C PHE A 31 14.24 1.67 -4.67
N ASN A 32 14.20 2.50 -5.71
CA ASN A 32 13.03 3.30 -6.06
C ASN A 32 11.80 2.44 -6.39
N HIS A 33 11.99 1.32 -7.09
CA HIS A 33 10.93 0.36 -7.38
C HIS A 33 10.38 -0.25 -6.08
N SER A 34 11.24 -0.79 -5.22
CA SER A 34 10.84 -1.38 -3.94
C SER A 34 10.16 -0.36 -3.03
N HIS A 35 10.71 0.84 -2.94
CA HIS A 35 10.14 1.95 -2.18
C HIS A 35 8.73 2.31 -2.69
N SER A 36 8.55 2.43 -4.01
CA SER A 36 7.25 2.77 -4.61
C SER A 36 6.23 1.65 -4.51
N SER A 37 6.68 0.40 -4.59
CA SER A 37 5.84 -0.78 -4.37
C SER A 37 5.29 -0.81 -2.95
N LEU A 38 6.18 -0.67 -1.95
CA LEU A 38 5.79 -0.60 -0.55
C LEU A 38 4.83 0.57 -0.27
N ARG A 39 5.13 1.75 -0.81
CA ARG A 39 4.26 2.92 -0.69
C ARG A 39 2.87 2.65 -1.28
N SER A 40 2.79 2.03 -2.45
CA SER A 40 1.53 1.65 -3.09
C SER A 40 0.71 0.68 -2.24
N VAL A 41 1.34 -0.31 -1.60
CA VAL A 41 0.66 -1.21 -0.65
C VAL A 41 0.08 -0.41 0.52
N ILE A 42 0.87 0.47 1.14
CA ILE A 42 0.44 1.28 2.28
C ILE A 42 -0.75 2.19 1.90
N GLU A 43 -0.62 2.96 0.81
CA GLU A 43 -1.67 3.89 0.35
C GLU A 43 -2.98 3.16 0.03
N ARG A 44 -2.90 1.98 -0.60
CA ARG A 44 -4.08 1.16 -0.88
C ARG A 44 -4.72 0.63 0.39
N THR A 45 -3.95 0.11 1.34
CA THR A 45 -4.49 -0.35 2.64
C THR A 45 -5.24 0.77 3.36
N PHE A 46 -4.70 1.98 3.40
CA PHE A 46 -5.40 3.14 3.95
C PHE A 46 -6.65 3.51 3.16
N SER A 47 -6.64 3.34 1.83
CA SER A 47 -7.81 3.58 0.99
C SER A 47 -8.96 2.63 1.33
N VAL A 48 -8.67 1.34 1.57
CA VAL A 48 -9.67 0.36 2.00
C VAL A 48 -10.21 0.69 3.38
N LEU A 49 -9.34 1.02 4.34
CA LEU A 49 -9.77 1.45 5.67
C LEU A 49 -10.69 2.68 5.61
N LYS A 50 -10.41 3.66 4.75
CA LYS A 50 -11.27 4.83 4.55
C LYS A 50 -12.60 4.49 3.88
N LYS A 51 -12.64 3.52 2.95
CA LYS A 51 -13.89 3.03 2.35
C LYS A 51 -14.79 2.36 3.39
N LYS A 52 -14.20 1.49 4.23
CA LYS A 52 -14.92 0.73 5.25
C LYS A 52 -15.37 1.60 6.43
N TRP A 53 -14.50 2.50 6.89
CA TRP A 53 -14.74 3.33 8.05
C TRP A 53 -14.93 4.79 7.63
N ALA A 54 -16.19 5.21 7.48
CA ALA A 54 -16.52 6.58 7.06
C ALA A 54 -15.88 7.66 7.95
N ILE A 55 -15.67 7.38 9.25
CA ILE A 55 -14.97 8.29 10.17
C ILE A 55 -13.52 8.56 9.78
N LEU A 56 -12.85 7.65 9.06
CA LEU A 56 -11.50 7.87 8.54
C LEU A 56 -11.49 8.66 7.22
N ARG A 57 -12.59 8.62 6.46
CA ARG A 57 -12.77 9.40 5.24
C ARG A 57 -13.16 10.84 5.57
N ASP A 58 -14.16 11.00 6.42
CA ASP A 58 -14.78 12.27 6.79
C ASP A 58 -14.45 12.59 8.26
N MET A 59 -13.16 12.67 8.58
CA MET A 59 -12.65 12.90 9.93
C MET A 59 -13.11 14.28 10.45
N PRO A 60 -13.91 14.34 11.54
CA PRO A 60 -14.25 15.60 12.17
C PRO A 60 -13.01 16.30 12.72
N SER A 61 -13.11 17.60 13.00
CA SER A 61 -12.02 18.42 13.54
C SER A 61 -11.71 18.11 15.02
N TYR A 62 -11.34 16.87 15.30
CA TYR A 62 -10.81 16.43 16.59
C TYR A 62 -9.35 16.86 16.74
N SER A 63 -8.87 16.91 17.99
CA SER A 63 -7.44 17.08 18.27
C SER A 63 -6.61 15.98 17.58
N PHE A 64 -5.36 16.28 17.24
CA PHE A 64 -4.45 15.32 16.60
C PHE A 64 -4.32 14.01 17.39
N GLU A 65 -4.30 14.09 18.72
CA GLU A 65 -4.29 12.93 19.61
C GLU A 65 -5.52 12.05 19.39
N ARG A 66 -6.71 12.64 19.34
CA ARG A 66 -7.96 11.91 19.12
C ARG A 66 -8.08 11.34 17.71
N GLN A 67 -7.60 12.06 16.69
CA GLN A 67 -7.49 11.50 15.33
C GLN A 67 -6.58 10.27 15.31
N THR A 68 -5.45 10.33 16.01
CA THR A 68 -4.52 9.19 16.15
C THR A 68 -5.20 8.00 16.82
N MET A 69 -5.93 8.22 17.92
CA MET A 69 -6.69 7.18 18.61
C MET A 69 -7.74 6.52 17.70
N ILE A 70 -8.45 7.32 16.88
CA ILE A 70 -9.44 6.80 15.92
C ILE A 70 -8.76 5.89 14.89
N VAL A 71 -7.61 6.29 14.35
CA VAL A 71 -6.83 5.45 13.42
C VAL A 71 -6.40 4.13 14.08
N VAL A 72 -5.86 4.18 15.30
CA VAL A 72 -5.45 2.97 16.02
C VAL A 72 -6.65 2.07 16.32
N ALA A 73 -7.78 2.63 16.79
CA ALA A 73 -8.97 1.86 17.11
C ALA A 73 -9.55 1.13 15.88
N THR A 74 -9.68 1.85 14.76
CA THR A 74 -10.17 1.27 13.49
C THR A 74 -9.23 0.19 12.94
N MET A 75 -7.91 0.36 13.05
CA MET A 75 -6.93 -0.67 12.70
C MET A 75 -7.01 -1.89 13.62
N THR A 76 -7.14 -1.70 14.93
CA THR A 76 -7.25 -2.79 15.90
C THR A 76 -8.52 -3.61 15.66
N ILE A 77 -9.65 -2.95 15.48
CA ILE A 77 -10.93 -3.61 15.17
C ILE A 77 -10.81 -4.38 13.84
N HIS A 78 -10.20 -3.76 12.83
CA HIS A 78 -9.96 -4.41 11.55
C HIS A 78 -9.12 -5.70 11.69
N ASN A 79 -7.99 -5.62 12.40
CA ASN A 79 -7.11 -6.76 12.65
C ASN A 79 -7.83 -7.86 13.44
N PHE A 80 -8.66 -7.48 14.41
CA PHE A 80 -9.45 -8.42 15.19
C PHE A 80 -10.47 -9.18 14.31
N ILE A 81 -11.24 -8.46 13.49
CA ILE A 81 -12.20 -9.07 12.55
C ILE A 81 -11.48 -10.02 11.60
N ARG A 82 -10.37 -9.59 11.01
CA ARG A 82 -9.53 -10.42 10.11
C ARG A 82 -9.05 -11.71 10.76
N LYS A 83 -8.69 -11.65 12.05
CA LYS A 83 -8.16 -12.79 12.79
C LYS A 83 -9.24 -13.77 13.23
N HIS A 84 -10.45 -13.30 13.54
CA HIS A 84 -11.46 -14.09 14.26
C HIS A 84 -12.75 -14.38 13.49
N VAL A 85 -13.13 -13.53 12.52
CA VAL A 85 -14.42 -13.63 11.80
C VAL A 85 -14.24 -14.20 10.38
N GLY A 86 -12.98 -14.44 9.97
CA GLY A 86 -12.62 -15.01 8.68
C GLY A 86 -12.35 -13.95 7.60
N ARG A 87 -11.75 -14.38 6.48
CA ARG A 87 -11.31 -13.51 5.37
C ARG A 87 -12.45 -13.01 4.46
N ASN A 88 -13.71 -13.32 4.76
CA ASN A 88 -14.87 -12.97 3.92
C ASN A 88 -15.29 -11.49 4.05
N ASP A 89 -14.33 -10.59 4.13
CA ASP A 89 -14.55 -9.15 4.08
C ASP A 89 -14.52 -8.72 2.61
N ALA A 90 -15.69 -8.57 1.98
CA ALA A 90 -15.81 -8.32 0.54
C ALA A 90 -15.02 -7.08 0.08
N ASP A 91 -15.04 -6.00 0.89
CA ASP A 91 -14.27 -4.77 0.65
C ASP A 91 -12.76 -5.02 0.62
N PHE A 92 -12.29 -6.07 1.30
CA PHE A 92 -10.88 -6.44 1.36
C PHE A 92 -10.49 -7.54 0.37
N MET A 93 -11.40 -8.46 0.05
CA MET A 93 -11.15 -9.51 -0.95
C MET A 93 -11.01 -8.91 -2.36
N GLU A 94 -11.89 -7.98 -2.74
CA GLU A 94 -11.75 -7.25 -4.01
C GLU A 94 -10.36 -6.61 -4.14
N TYR A 95 -9.84 -6.06 -3.04
CA TYR A 95 -8.53 -5.40 -3.01
C TYR A 95 -7.34 -6.37 -2.93
N GLU A 96 -7.46 -7.50 -2.25
CA GLU A 96 -6.45 -8.57 -2.26
C GLU A 96 -6.36 -9.21 -3.63
N ASP A 97 -7.47 -9.42 -4.33
CA ASP A 97 -7.49 -9.94 -5.71
C ASP A 97 -6.83 -8.95 -6.67
N ILE A 98 -7.11 -7.65 -6.51
CA ILE A 98 -6.41 -6.58 -7.24
C ILE A 98 -4.91 -6.58 -6.89
N ASN A 99 -4.54 -6.77 -5.62
CA ASN A 99 -3.14 -6.82 -5.20
C ASN A 99 -2.40 -8.03 -5.78
N TRP A 100 -3.02 -9.21 -5.68
CA TRP A 100 -2.52 -10.45 -6.23
C TRP A 100 -2.38 -10.35 -7.75
N ALA A 101 -3.37 -9.80 -8.45
CA ALA A 101 -3.25 -9.53 -9.89
C ALA A 101 -2.11 -8.55 -10.21
N TYR A 102 -1.90 -7.52 -9.38
CA TYR A 102 -0.79 -6.58 -9.53
C TYR A 102 0.59 -7.18 -9.22
N GLU A 103 0.71 -8.11 -8.28
CA GLU A 103 1.97 -8.78 -7.92
C GLU A 103 2.30 -9.90 -8.92
N ASN A 104 1.32 -10.71 -9.34
CA ASN A 104 1.54 -11.76 -10.34
C ASN A 104 1.82 -11.21 -11.74
N THR A 105 1.36 -10.00 -12.07
CA THR A 105 1.78 -9.31 -13.30
C THR A 105 3.21 -8.76 -13.23
N ILE A 106 3.80 -8.65 -12.03
CA ILE A 106 5.22 -8.34 -11.83
C ILE A 106 6.05 -9.63 -11.95
N ASP A 107 5.64 -10.73 -11.31
CA ASP A 107 6.39 -12.01 -11.33
C ASP A 107 6.34 -12.75 -12.67
N SER A 108 5.17 -12.84 -13.32
CA SER A 108 5.03 -13.51 -14.63
C SER A 108 5.89 -12.89 -15.74
N LYS A 109 6.27 -11.60 -15.61
CA LYS A 109 7.14 -10.90 -16.56
C LYS A 109 8.63 -11.03 -16.23
N ASN A 110 8.98 -11.50 -15.03
CA ASN A 110 10.35 -11.76 -14.61
C ASN A 110 10.78 -13.23 -14.83
N VAL A 111 9.83 -14.16 -15.04
CA VAL A 111 10.09 -15.61 -15.21
C VAL A 111 10.22 -16.04 -16.68
N HIS A 112 9.87 -15.18 -17.64
CA HIS A 112 9.98 -15.46 -19.08
C HIS A 112 11.10 -14.67 -19.78
N SER A 113 12.15 -14.29 -19.06
CA SER A 113 13.35 -13.68 -19.63
C SER A 113 14.63 -14.38 -19.20
#